data_AF-W5LJ54-F1
#
_entry.id   AF-W5LJ54-F1
#
_cell.length_a   1.000
_cell.length_b   1.000
_cell.length_c   1.000
_cell.angle_alpha   90.00
_cell.angle_beta   90.00
_cell.angle_gamma   90.00
#
_symmetry.space_group_name_H-M   'P 1'
#
loop_
_entity.id
_entity.type
_entity.pdbx_description
1 polymer ?
#
loop_
_entity_poly.entity_id
_entity_poly.type
_entity_poly.pdbx_seq_one_letter_code
_entity_poly.pdbx_strand_id
1 'polypeptide(L)'
;MSVVLKLLLLGSVVVLQGSTQQWNNYADLPEEYRTHIDKALDEANKKLGGPFHIGYESLRTSPTITPTDWQVHVRLMVTECKKDRTKRHRDECAQRKPNTPWIDCLVCKKKGEEELIDCAKLADVKNRKDIREQCLYRRGGGSLLAQKSGNNETTFGCIGCV
;
A
#
# COMPACT_ATOMS: atom_id res chain seq x y z
N MET A 1 43.94 -7.79 42.41
CA MET A 1 42.69 -8.57 42.54
C MET A 1 41.56 -7.74 41.96
N SER A 2 41.16 -8.01 40.72
CA SER A 2 40.03 -7.30 40.10
C SER A 2 38.98 -8.35 39.72
N VAL A 3 38.19 -8.76 40.72
CA VAL A 3 37.11 -9.73 40.59
C VAL A 3 35.77 -9.02 40.28
N VAL A 4 35.76 -7.70 40.13
CA VAL A 4 34.53 -6.90 40.08
C VAL A 4 34.07 -6.57 38.64
N LEU A 5 34.77 -7.00 37.59
CA LEU A 5 34.54 -6.44 36.25
C LEU A 5 34.38 -7.47 35.12
N LYS A 6 33.71 -8.61 35.34
CA LYS A 6 33.42 -9.56 34.25
C LYS A 6 32.03 -10.22 34.25
N LEU A 7 31.10 -9.83 35.13
CA LEU A 7 29.83 -10.56 35.28
C LEU A 7 28.55 -9.72 35.11
N LEU A 8 28.65 -8.52 34.55
CA LEU A 8 27.48 -7.71 34.21
C LEU A 8 27.56 -7.30 32.75
N LEU A 9 27.05 -8.15 31.86
CA LEU A 9 26.60 -7.80 30.51
C LEU A 9 25.79 -8.99 29.95
N LEU A 10 24.76 -9.40 30.69
CA LEU A 10 23.61 -10.13 30.12
C LEU A 10 22.76 -9.09 29.38
N GLY A 11 23.24 -8.69 28.20
CA GLY A 11 22.49 -7.84 27.28
C GLY A 11 21.34 -8.65 26.68
N SER A 12 20.14 -8.48 27.23
CA SER A 12 18.90 -8.90 26.60
C SER A 12 18.69 -8.10 25.33
N VAL A 13 19.19 -8.62 24.21
CA VAL A 13 18.81 -8.15 22.88
C VAL A 13 17.38 -8.63 22.64
N VAL A 14 16.41 -7.82 23.06
CA VAL A 14 15.04 -7.92 22.56
C VAL A 14 15.10 -7.51 21.10
N VAL A 15 15.27 -8.49 20.21
CA VAL A 15 15.06 -8.27 18.79
C VAL A 15 13.55 -8.09 18.61
N LEU A 16 13.09 -6.84 18.66
CA LEU A 16 11.81 -6.46 18.06
C LEU A 16 11.94 -6.65 16.55
N GLN A 17 11.79 -7.89 16.11
CA GLN A 17 11.51 -8.20 14.73
C GLN A 17 10.10 -7.66 14.47
N GLY A 18 10.02 -6.39 14.06
CA GLY A 18 8.88 -5.89 13.34
C GLY A 18 8.73 -6.78 12.12
N SER A 19 7.84 -7.78 12.22
CA SER A 19 7.49 -8.62 11.10
C SER A 19 6.98 -7.67 10.03
N THR A 20 7.74 -7.51 8.96
CA THR A 20 7.23 -6.98 7.70
C THR A 20 6.25 -8.04 7.20
N GLN A 21 5.06 -8.09 7.81
CA GLN A 21 4.00 -8.98 7.40
C GLN A 21 3.65 -8.56 5.98
N GLN A 22 4.13 -9.33 5.02
CA GLN A 22 3.80 -9.14 3.63
C GLN A 22 2.44 -9.83 3.46
N TRP A 23 1.37 -9.05 3.61
CA TRP A 23 -0.01 -9.52 3.63
C TRP A 23 -0.39 -10.03 2.23
N ASN A 24 0.03 -11.24 1.89
CA ASN A 24 -0.15 -11.81 0.55
C ASN A 24 -1.39 -12.70 0.44
N ASN A 25 -2.00 -13.08 1.57
CA ASN A 25 -3.22 -13.87 1.59
C ASN A 25 -4.41 -12.97 1.90
N TYR A 26 -5.40 -12.96 1.02
CA TYR A 26 -6.61 -12.15 1.17
C TYR A 26 -7.42 -12.56 2.41
N ALA A 27 -7.51 -13.86 2.70
CA ALA A 27 -8.29 -14.39 3.81
C ALA A 27 -7.79 -13.91 5.19
N ASP A 28 -6.49 -13.62 5.30
CA ASP A 28 -5.84 -13.21 6.54
C ASP A 28 -5.96 -11.69 6.80
N LEU A 29 -6.54 -10.94 5.85
CA LEU A 29 -6.73 -9.51 5.98
C LEU A 29 -7.86 -9.17 6.97
N PRO A 30 -7.72 -8.09 7.77
CA PRO A 30 -8.81 -7.55 8.57
C PRO A 30 -10.06 -7.32 7.71
N GLU A 31 -11.24 -7.58 8.28
CA GLU A 31 -12.52 -7.45 7.57
C GLU A 31 -12.74 -6.05 6.99
N GLU A 32 -12.34 -5.01 7.73
CA GLU A 32 -12.39 -3.62 7.26
C GLU A 32 -11.60 -3.42 5.97
N TYR A 33 -10.44 -4.09 5.84
CA TYR A 33 -9.56 -3.96 4.69
C TYR A 33 -10.18 -4.69 3.51
N ARG A 34 -10.66 -5.92 3.75
CA ARG A 34 -11.37 -6.73 2.76
C ARG A 34 -12.59 -6.02 2.20
N THR A 35 -13.34 -5.31 3.03
CA THR A 35 -14.52 -4.53 2.61
C THR A 35 -14.17 -3.50 1.55
N HIS A 36 -13.07 -2.76 1.71
CA HIS A 36 -12.63 -1.77 0.72
C HIS A 36 -11.95 -2.43 -0.49
N ILE A 37 -11.22 -3.54 -0.29
CA ILE A 37 -10.61 -4.30 -1.40
C ILE A 37 -11.70 -4.92 -2.28
N ASP A 38 -12.79 -5.44 -1.73
CA ASP A 38 -13.94 -5.97 -2.49
C ASP A 38 -14.57 -4.91 -3.39
N LYS A 39 -14.58 -3.64 -2.97
CA LYS A 39 -15.03 -2.52 -3.83
C LYS A 39 -14.05 -2.27 -4.98
N ALA A 40 -12.75 -2.29 -4.71
CA ALA A 40 -11.73 -2.21 -5.75
C ALA A 40 -11.83 -3.38 -6.74
N LEU A 41 -12.09 -4.59 -6.24
CA LEU A 41 -12.29 -5.79 -7.05
C LEU A 41 -13.54 -5.68 -7.93
N ASP A 42 -14.68 -5.22 -7.42
CA ASP A 42 -15.90 -5.00 -8.22
C ASP A 42 -15.63 -3.96 -9.33
N GLU A 43 -14.99 -2.85 -8.99
CA GLU A 43 -14.67 -1.78 -9.94
C GLU A 43 -13.70 -2.24 -11.03
N ALA A 44 -12.62 -2.92 -10.63
CA ALA A 44 -11.67 -3.49 -11.57
C ALA A 44 -12.31 -4.58 -12.44
N ASN A 45 -13.16 -5.44 -11.88
CA ASN A 45 -13.88 -6.46 -12.65
C ASN A 45 -14.80 -5.81 -13.69
N LYS A 46 -15.45 -4.68 -13.39
CA LYS A 46 -16.29 -3.95 -14.36
C LYS A 46 -15.46 -3.34 -15.51
N LYS A 47 -14.33 -2.72 -15.19
CA LYS A 47 -13.55 -1.91 -16.16
C LYS A 47 -12.43 -2.66 -16.89
N LEU A 48 -11.81 -3.64 -16.24
CA LEU A 48 -10.50 -4.18 -16.64
C LEU A 48 -10.46 -5.72 -16.72
N GLY A 49 -11.40 -6.43 -16.09
CA GLY A 49 -11.35 -7.90 -15.99
C GLY A 49 -11.63 -8.63 -17.32
N GLY A 50 -12.37 -7.99 -18.23
CA GLY A 50 -12.82 -8.67 -19.46
C GLY A 50 -13.55 -9.98 -19.13
N PRO A 51 -13.20 -11.11 -19.77
CA PRO A 51 -13.82 -12.41 -19.50
C PRO A 51 -13.17 -13.18 -18.34
N PHE A 52 -12.15 -12.63 -17.69
CA PHE A 52 -11.42 -13.27 -16.60
C PHE A 52 -11.73 -12.60 -15.26
N HIS A 53 -11.59 -13.38 -14.19
CA HIS A 53 -11.74 -12.89 -12.84
C HIS A 53 -10.52 -12.04 -12.44
N ILE A 54 -10.74 -11.00 -11.65
CA ILE A 54 -9.67 -10.22 -11.03
C ILE A 54 -9.54 -10.63 -9.57
N GLY A 55 -8.30 -10.92 -9.15
CA GLY A 55 -7.96 -11.30 -7.78
C GLY A 55 -7.06 -10.27 -7.09
N TYR A 56 -7.05 -10.31 -5.77
CA TYR A 56 -6.10 -9.63 -4.91
C TYR A 56 -4.69 -10.21 -5.08
N GLU A 57 -3.66 -9.36 -5.10
CA GLU A 57 -2.26 -9.80 -5.01
C GLU A 57 -1.58 -9.25 -3.75
N SER A 58 -1.63 -7.93 -3.53
CA SER A 58 -1.00 -7.33 -2.35
C SER A 58 -1.52 -5.94 -2.02
N LEU A 59 -1.30 -5.52 -0.78
CA LEU A 59 -1.34 -4.11 -0.39
C LEU A 59 -0.08 -3.40 -0.86
N ARG A 60 -0.26 -2.23 -1.49
CA ARG A 60 0.85 -1.40 -2.01
C ARG A 60 1.43 -0.49 -0.93
N THR A 61 0.60 -0.08 0.02
CA THR A 61 0.97 0.69 1.21
C THR A 61 0.14 0.20 2.39
N SER A 62 0.59 0.46 3.61
CA SER A 62 -0.22 0.24 4.80
C SER A 62 -1.54 1.03 4.70
N PRO A 63 -2.70 0.36 4.83
CA PRO A 63 -3.98 1.04 4.84
C PRO A 63 -4.10 2.04 5.98
N THR A 64 -4.82 3.13 5.72
CA THR A 64 -5.29 4.05 6.76
C THR A 64 -6.78 3.82 6.89
N ILE A 65 -7.27 3.41 8.05
CA ILE A 65 -8.71 3.23 8.28
C ILE A 65 -9.07 3.90 9.61
N THR A 66 -9.95 4.87 9.53
CA THR A 66 -10.59 5.54 10.67
C THR A 66 -12.08 5.66 10.38
N PRO A 67 -12.93 5.98 11.37
CA PRO A 67 -14.38 6.11 11.14
C PRO A 67 -14.76 7.18 10.10
N THR A 68 -13.93 8.20 9.91
CA THR A 68 -14.22 9.34 9.01
C THR A 68 -13.37 9.38 7.76
N ASP A 69 -12.21 8.71 7.79
CA ASP A 69 -11.18 8.81 6.76
C ASP A 69 -10.55 7.44 6.53
N TRP A 70 -10.53 6.98 5.28
CA TRP A 70 -9.83 5.74 4.92
C TRP A 70 -9.15 5.83 3.56
N GLN A 71 -8.09 5.03 3.42
CA GLN A 71 -7.33 4.85 2.19
C GLN A 71 -6.76 3.43 2.15
N VAL A 72 -7.09 2.72 1.08
CA VAL A 72 -6.59 1.37 0.78
C VAL A 72 -6.00 1.38 -0.61
N HIS A 73 -4.68 1.17 -0.70
CA HIS A 73 -3.95 1.07 -1.95
C HIS A 73 -3.59 -0.39 -2.21
N VAL A 74 -4.18 -0.97 -3.25
CA VAL A 74 -4.10 -2.40 -3.53
C VAL A 74 -3.62 -2.66 -4.95
N ARG A 75 -2.82 -3.71 -5.11
CA ARG A 75 -2.51 -4.30 -6.41
C ARG A 75 -3.36 -5.54 -6.63
N LEU A 76 -3.96 -5.59 -7.80
CA LEU A 76 -4.80 -6.68 -8.28
C LEU A 76 -4.18 -7.30 -9.53
N MET A 77 -4.64 -8.51 -9.85
CA MET A 77 -4.20 -9.26 -11.02
C MET A 77 -5.38 -9.86 -11.78
N VAL A 78 -5.23 -9.98 -13.09
CA VAL A 78 -6.13 -10.81 -13.89
C VAL A 78 -5.74 -12.27 -13.71
N THR A 79 -6.67 -13.10 -13.28
CA THR A 79 -6.42 -14.51 -12.98
C THR A 79 -6.74 -15.38 -14.19
N GLU A 80 -6.38 -16.66 -14.13
CA GLU A 80 -6.75 -17.64 -15.16
C GLU A 80 -8.23 -18.07 -15.09
N CYS A 81 -8.88 -17.83 -13.96
CA CYS A 81 -10.29 -18.16 -13.77
C CYS A 81 -11.18 -17.34 -14.71
N LYS A 82 -12.12 -18.01 -15.37
CA LYS A 82 -13.19 -17.34 -16.10
C LYS A 82 -14.08 -16.60 -15.11
N LYS A 83 -14.55 -15.44 -15.53
CA LYS A 83 -15.48 -14.63 -14.75
C LYS A 83 -16.80 -15.38 -14.57
N ASP A 84 -17.31 -15.37 -13.34
CA ASP A 84 -18.61 -15.88 -12.97
C ASP A 84 -19.47 -14.73 -12.41
N ARG A 85 -20.52 -15.06 -11.65
CA ARG A 85 -21.36 -14.05 -10.98
C ARG A 85 -20.70 -13.46 -9.73
N THR A 86 -19.60 -14.05 -9.25
CA THR A 86 -18.88 -13.64 -8.05
C THR A 86 -17.93 -12.50 -8.37
N LYS A 87 -18.00 -11.44 -7.59
CA LYS A 87 -17.19 -10.22 -7.79
C LYS A 87 -16.10 -10.04 -6.73
N ARG A 88 -16.12 -10.87 -5.70
CA ARG A 88 -15.16 -10.90 -4.59
C ARG A 88 -13.95 -11.73 -4.95
N HIS A 89 -12.88 -11.59 -4.17
CA HIS A 89 -11.72 -12.44 -4.31
C HIS A 89 -12.08 -13.93 -4.16
N ARG A 90 -11.35 -14.77 -4.89
CA ARG A 90 -11.46 -16.22 -4.90
C ARG A 90 -10.07 -16.79 -4.65
N ASP A 91 -9.86 -17.36 -3.46
CA ASP A 91 -8.55 -17.88 -3.05
C ASP A 91 -8.09 -19.03 -3.98
N GLU A 92 -9.02 -19.79 -4.53
CA GLU A 92 -8.75 -20.84 -5.52
C GLU A 92 -8.30 -20.29 -6.89
N CYS A 93 -8.42 -18.98 -7.12
CA CYS A 93 -8.04 -18.28 -8.34
C CYS A 93 -6.76 -17.45 -8.16
N ALA A 94 -5.81 -17.92 -7.35
CA ALA A 94 -4.56 -17.18 -7.06
C ALA A 94 -3.56 -17.12 -8.23
N GLN A 95 -3.77 -17.88 -9.31
CA GLN A 95 -2.85 -17.88 -10.45
C GLN A 95 -3.14 -16.72 -11.41
N ARG A 96 -2.14 -15.85 -11.61
CA ARG A 96 -2.19 -14.76 -12.60
C ARG A 96 -2.11 -15.32 -14.01
N LYS A 97 -2.97 -14.82 -14.88
CA LYS A 97 -2.93 -15.12 -16.31
C LYS A 97 -1.68 -14.50 -16.97
N PRO A 98 -0.90 -15.26 -17.75
CA PRO A 98 0.27 -14.73 -18.47
C PRO A 98 -0.06 -13.52 -19.36
N ASN A 99 0.90 -12.61 -19.51
CA ASN A 99 0.82 -11.43 -20.39
C ASN A 99 -0.33 -10.45 -20.09
N THR A 100 -0.94 -10.53 -18.90
CA THR A 100 -1.95 -9.55 -18.45
C THR A 100 -1.30 -8.43 -17.64
N PRO A 101 -1.78 -7.18 -17.68
CA PRO A 101 -1.21 -6.12 -16.85
C PRO A 101 -1.59 -6.31 -15.38
N TRP A 102 -0.71 -5.87 -14.49
CA TRP A 102 -1.10 -5.59 -13.10
C TRP A 102 -2.11 -4.44 -13.08
N ILE A 103 -3.00 -4.48 -12.12
CA ILE A 103 -4.01 -3.45 -11.89
C ILE A 103 -3.68 -2.79 -10.56
N ASP A 104 -3.65 -1.46 -10.55
CA ASP A 104 -3.38 -0.67 -9.36
C ASP A 104 -4.66 0.09 -9.02
N CYS A 105 -5.20 -0.20 -7.84
CA CYS A 105 -6.45 0.37 -7.37
C CYS A 105 -6.24 1.15 -6.07
N LEU A 106 -6.87 2.32 -6.00
CA LEU A 106 -6.92 3.15 -4.82
C LEU A 106 -8.36 3.39 -4.44
N VAL A 107 -8.71 3.00 -3.21
CA VAL A 107 -10.01 3.28 -2.59
C VAL A 107 -9.76 4.26 -1.47
N CYS A 108 -10.43 5.41 -1.48
CA CYS A 108 -10.29 6.38 -0.40
C CYS A 108 -11.60 7.10 -0.10
N LYS A 109 -11.69 7.62 1.12
CA LYS A 109 -12.69 8.60 1.51
C LYS A 109 -12.10 9.56 2.53
N LYS A 110 -12.46 10.83 2.40
CA LYS A 110 -12.21 11.86 3.40
C LYS A 110 -13.48 12.24 4.14
N LYS A 111 -13.33 12.79 5.34
CA LYS A 111 -14.45 13.26 6.15
C LYS A 111 -15.32 14.26 5.38
N GLY A 112 -16.59 13.90 5.18
CA GLY A 112 -17.57 14.74 4.48
C GLY A 112 -17.48 14.69 2.95
N GLU A 113 -16.58 13.88 2.39
CA GLU A 113 -16.46 13.63 0.95
C GLU A 113 -17.08 12.28 0.56
N GLU A 114 -17.38 12.12 -0.72
CA GLU A 114 -17.80 10.83 -1.28
C GLU A 114 -16.63 9.84 -1.34
N GLU A 115 -16.96 8.55 -1.38
CA GLU A 115 -15.94 7.52 -1.58
C GLU A 115 -15.46 7.54 -3.02
N LEU A 116 -14.14 7.60 -3.21
CA LEU A 116 -13.48 7.57 -4.50
C LEU A 116 -12.80 6.22 -4.72
N ILE A 117 -13.00 5.65 -5.90
CA ILE A 117 -12.35 4.41 -6.34
C ILE A 117 -11.71 4.66 -7.70
N ASP A 118 -10.38 4.57 -7.76
CA ASP A 118 -9.64 4.61 -9.02
C ASP A 118 -8.87 3.32 -9.26
N CYS A 119 -9.28 2.59 -10.30
CA CYS A 119 -8.60 1.41 -10.78
C CYS A 119 -8.06 1.65 -12.20
N ALA A 120 -6.77 1.40 -12.39
CA ALA A 120 -6.08 1.52 -13.68
C ALA A 120 -5.10 0.37 -13.87
N LYS A 121 -4.73 0.08 -15.13
CA LYS A 121 -3.55 -0.75 -15.38
C LYS A 121 -2.34 -0.03 -14.81
N LEU A 122 -1.41 -0.77 -14.21
CA LEU A 122 -0.23 -0.19 -13.55
C LEU A 122 0.57 0.75 -14.46
N ALA A 123 0.62 0.45 -15.76
CA ALA A 123 1.28 1.30 -16.77
C ALA A 123 0.61 2.68 -16.96
N ASP A 124 -0.71 2.75 -16.76
CA ASP A 124 -1.52 3.94 -17.04
C ASP A 124 -1.67 4.86 -15.82
N VAL A 125 -1.26 4.39 -14.64
CA VAL A 125 -1.37 5.10 -13.36
C VAL A 125 -0.78 6.52 -13.41
N LYS A 126 0.38 6.68 -14.07
CA LYS A 126 1.08 7.98 -14.14
C LYS A 126 0.25 9.08 -14.82
N ASN A 127 -0.74 8.69 -15.62
CA ASN A 127 -1.63 9.59 -16.37
C ASN A 127 -2.93 9.93 -15.62
N ARG A 128 -3.15 9.37 -14.42
CA ARG A 128 -4.40 9.44 -13.63
C ARG A 128 -4.23 10.24 -12.32
N LYS A 129 -3.49 11.35 -12.38
CA LYS A 129 -3.06 12.09 -11.17
C LYS A 129 -4.20 12.77 -10.43
N ASP A 130 -5.22 13.24 -11.15
CA ASP A 130 -6.35 14.02 -10.65
C ASP A 130 -7.18 13.34 -9.56
N ILE A 131 -7.54 12.06 -9.73
CA ILE A 131 -8.30 11.31 -8.72
C ILE A 131 -7.37 10.87 -7.58
N ARG A 132 -6.14 10.48 -7.91
CA ARG A 132 -5.19 9.96 -6.93
C ARG A 132 -4.68 11.04 -5.99
N GLU A 133 -4.49 12.26 -6.48
CA GLU A 133 -4.14 13.43 -5.67
C GLU A 133 -5.25 13.78 -4.66
N GLN A 134 -6.51 13.56 -5.01
CA GLN A 134 -7.62 13.70 -4.05
C GLN A 134 -7.55 12.66 -2.94
N CYS A 135 -7.08 11.44 -3.25
CA CYS A 135 -6.85 10.40 -2.25
C CYS A 135 -5.53 10.54 -1.47
N LEU A 136 -4.59 11.36 -1.92
CA LEU A 136 -3.39 11.65 -1.14
C LEU A 136 -3.80 12.52 0.06
N TYR A 137 -3.73 11.96 1.26
CA TYR A 137 -3.58 12.78 2.45
C TYR A 137 -2.34 13.63 2.23
N ARG A 138 -2.45 14.96 2.35
CA ARG A 138 -1.28 15.80 2.60
C ARG A 138 -0.73 15.41 3.97
N ARG A 139 -0.05 14.27 4.04
CA ARG A 139 0.92 13.97 5.10
C ARG A 139 1.90 15.15 5.03
N GLY A 140 2.02 15.92 6.11
CA GLY A 140 2.73 17.19 6.16
C GLY A 140 3.94 17.22 5.23
N GLY A 141 4.00 18.26 4.39
CA GLY A 141 4.97 18.36 3.31
C GLY A 141 6.40 18.26 3.80
N GLY A 142 7.02 17.11 3.57
CA GLY A 142 8.43 17.05 3.25
C GLY A 142 8.58 17.44 1.78
N SER A 143 8.39 18.73 1.48
CA SER A 143 9.01 19.30 0.28
C SER A 143 10.50 19.12 0.52
N LEU A 144 11.08 18.04 -0.01
CA LEU A 144 12.52 17.97 -0.21
C LEU A 144 12.82 19.17 -1.08
N LEU A 145 13.31 20.21 -0.42
CA LEU A 145 13.73 21.45 -1.01
C LEU A 145 14.43 21.12 -2.32
N ALA A 146 13.77 21.45 -3.43
CA ALA A 146 14.45 21.85 -4.64
C ALA A 146 15.19 23.16 -4.32
N GLN A 147 16.19 23.09 -3.43
CA GLN A 147 17.26 24.05 -3.38
C GLN A 147 18.09 23.76 -4.63
N LYS A 148 17.69 24.43 -5.70
CA LYS A 148 18.58 24.80 -6.78
C LYS A 148 19.72 25.61 -6.14
N SER A 149 20.75 24.91 -5.67
CA SER A 149 22.01 25.54 -5.27
C SER A 149 22.79 25.79 -6.55
N GLY A 150 22.59 27.00 -7.10
CA GLY A 150 23.70 27.67 -7.76
C GLY A 150 24.69 28.07 -6.68
N ASN A 151 25.96 27.75 -6.92
CA ASN A 151 27.16 28.26 -6.24
C ASN A 151 26.90 29.32 -5.16
N ASN A 152 27.06 28.94 -3.90
CA ASN A 152 28.19 29.42 -3.10
C ASN A 152 28.11 28.85 -1.69
N GLU A 153 29.29 28.61 -1.16
CA GLU A 153 29.64 27.99 0.11
C GLU A 153 28.72 28.39 1.28
N THR A 154 28.30 27.40 2.07
CA THR A 154 28.34 27.48 3.54
C THR A 154 28.18 26.07 4.14
N THR A 155 29.32 25.58 4.62
CA THR A 155 29.59 24.57 5.66
C THR A 155 28.40 23.82 6.27
N PHE A 156 28.32 22.51 5.99
CA PHE A 156 27.53 21.57 6.80
C PHE A 156 28.29 21.24 8.09
N GLY A 157 27.79 21.75 9.22
CA GLY A 157 28.16 21.26 10.55
C GLY A 157 27.07 20.34 11.09
N CYS A 158 27.36 19.04 11.22
CA CYS A 158 26.58 18.18 12.11
C CYS A 158 27.09 18.42 13.55
N ILE A 159 26.32 19.14 14.36
CA ILE A 159 26.48 19.17 15.82
C ILE A 159 25.48 18.16 16.38
N GLY A 160 25.99 17.23 17.19
CA GLY A 160 25.25 16.09 17.71
C GLY A 160 24.42 16.33 18.98
N CYS A 161 23.85 15.20 19.43
CA CYS A 161 23.41 14.81 20.77
C CYS A 161 22.29 15.60 21.48
N VAL A 162 21.21 14.88 21.79
CA VAL A 162 20.89 14.44 23.17
C VAL A 162 20.51 12.97 23.15
#